data_AF-A0A225U2N3-F1
#
_entry.id   AF-A0A225U2N3-F1
#
_cell.length_a   1.000
_cell.length_b   1.000
_cell.length_c   1.000
_cell.angle_alpha   90.00
_cell.angle_beta   90.00
_cell.angle_gamma   90.00
#
_symmetry.space_group_name_H-M   'P 1'
#
loop_
_entity.id
_entity.type
_entity.pdbx_description
1 polymer ?
#
loop_
_entity_poly.entity_id
_entity_poly.type
_entity_poly.pdbx_seq_one_letter_code
_entity_poly.pdbx_strand_id
1 'polypeptide(L)'
;MRQRGFTLLEMMLILLLMGVSAGMVMLAFPTSREDDAAQTLARFQTQLRFIRERGLQTGQFFGISIHPDRWQFMLLQPRDDAEANPGTEESWYGYRWLPLPPGRVATTGEVASGKLTLSFPHDAQWTPGEQPDVLLFPGGEVTPFQLQIGSAEGIAVDARGTIRSARQDDGR
;
A
#
# COMPACT_ATOMS: atom_id res chain seq x y z
N MET A 1 52.03 -45.30 -14.99
CA MET A 1 51.17 -44.12 -14.73
C MET A 1 49.96 -44.60 -13.93
N ARG A 2 49.76 -44.13 -12.69
CA ARG A 2 48.64 -44.58 -11.83
C ARG A 2 47.49 -43.60 -11.97
N GLN A 3 46.48 -43.96 -12.75
CA GLN A 3 45.21 -43.24 -12.79
C GLN A 3 44.50 -43.48 -11.46
N ARG A 4 44.43 -42.43 -10.64
CA ARG A 4 43.56 -42.41 -9.46
C ARG A 4 42.13 -42.24 -9.97
N GLY A 5 41.42 -43.36 -10.09
CA GLY A 5 39.99 -43.36 -10.39
C GLY A 5 39.23 -42.70 -9.25
N PHE A 6 38.37 -41.75 -9.59
CA PHE A 6 37.47 -41.04 -8.68
C PHE A 6 36.71 -42.05 -7.83
N THR A 7 36.78 -41.93 -6.51
CA THR A 7 36.08 -42.86 -5.61
C THR A 7 34.61 -42.50 -5.55
N LEU A 8 33.72 -43.50 -5.41
CA LEU A 8 32.29 -43.25 -5.19
C LEU A 8 32.05 -42.32 -3.99
N LEU A 9 32.89 -42.44 -2.97
CA LEU A 9 32.84 -41.62 -1.76
C LEU A 9 33.05 -40.13 -2.07
N GLU A 10 34.00 -39.80 -2.95
CA GLU A 10 34.28 -38.42 -3.35
C GLU A 10 33.07 -37.80 -4.06
N MET A 11 32.41 -38.56 -4.92
CA MET A 11 31.21 -38.07 -5.61
C MET A 11 30.01 -37.92 -4.66
N MET A 12 29.85 -38.83 -3.69
CA MET A 12 28.83 -38.68 -2.65
C MET A 12 29.09 -37.46 -1.76
N LEU A 13 30.35 -37.19 -1.42
CA LEU A 13 30.73 -36.02 -0.63
C LEU A 13 30.47 -34.71 -1.40
N ILE A 14 30.77 -34.68 -2.71
CA ILE A 14 30.49 -33.50 -3.55
C ILE A 14 28.99 -33.22 -3.63
N LEU A 15 28.17 -34.25 -3.84
CA LEU A 15 26.71 -34.09 -3.88
C LEU A 15 26.14 -33.68 -2.52
N LEU A 16 26.67 -34.22 -1.42
CA LEU A 16 26.33 -33.79 -0.07
C LEU A 16 26.67 -32.31 0.15
N LEU A 17 27.90 -31.91 -0.19
CA LEU A 17 28.35 -30.52 -0.07
C LEU A 17 27.52 -29.58 -0.94
N MET A 18 27.19 -29.96 -2.18
CA MET A 18 26.29 -29.18 -3.05
C MET A 18 24.90 -29.05 -2.44
N GLY A 19 24.32 -30.13 -1.91
CA GLY A 19 23.00 -30.11 -1.26
C GLY A 19 22.96 -29.23 -0.01
N VAL A 20 23.95 -29.35 0.87
CA VAL A 20 24.06 -28.53 2.09
C VAL A 20 24.27 -27.05 1.73
N SER A 21 25.12 -26.77 0.75
CA SER A 21 25.40 -25.40 0.29
C SER A 21 24.15 -24.77 -0.34
N ALA A 22 23.41 -25.50 -1.18
CA ALA A 22 22.16 -25.02 -1.78
C ALA A 22 21.08 -24.77 -0.72
N GLY A 23 20.95 -25.66 0.27
CA GLY A 23 20.00 -25.48 1.38
C GLY A 23 20.32 -24.26 2.25
N MET A 24 21.60 -24.00 2.52
CA MET A 24 22.03 -22.83 3.29
C MET A 24 21.74 -21.52 2.54
N VAL A 25 21.95 -21.49 1.22
CA VAL A 25 21.65 -20.32 0.37
C VAL A 25 20.14 -20.02 0.37
N MET A 26 19.29 -21.03 0.31
CA MET A 26 17.83 -20.85 0.33
C MET A 26 17.31 -20.29 1.67
N LEU A 27 17.99 -20.60 2.78
CA LEU A 27 17.68 -20.04 4.10
C LEU A 27 18.26 -18.63 4.33
N ALA A 28 19.31 -18.26 3.56
CA ALA A 28 19.99 -16.98 3.70
C ALA A 28 19.26 -15.81 3.01
N PHE A 29 18.34 -16.10 2.07
CA PHE A 29 17.52 -15.09 1.42
C PHE A 29 16.11 -15.08 2.01
N PRO A 30 15.74 -14.08 2.83
CA PRO A 30 14.35 -13.93 3.29
C PRO A 30 13.46 -13.48 2.12
N THR A 31 12.80 -14.41 1.44
CA THR A 31 12.06 -14.18 0.18
C THR A 31 10.62 -13.66 0.34
N SER A 32 10.23 -13.01 1.45
CA SER A 32 8.77 -12.85 1.68
C SER A 32 8.28 -11.55 2.29
N ARG A 33 9.12 -10.73 2.92
CA ARG A 33 8.60 -9.52 3.61
C ARG A 33 8.77 -8.24 2.80
N GLU A 34 9.93 -8.04 2.18
CA GLU A 34 10.21 -6.85 1.36
C GLU A 34 9.51 -6.92 0.00
N ASP A 35 9.54 -8.09 -0.66
CA ASP A 35 8.81 -8.30 -1.93
C ASP A 35 7.28 -8.10 -1.77
N ASP A 36 6.71 -8.52 -0.64
CA ASP A 36 5.29 -8.35 -0.33
C ASP A 36 4.92 -6.88 -0.10
N ALA A 37 5.78 -6.12 0.60
CA ALA A 37 5.59 -4.69 0.84
C ALA A 37 5.68 -3.88 -0.46
N ALA A 38 6.69 -4.14 -1.30
CA ALA A 38 6.86 -3.48 -2.58
C ALA A 38 5.69 -3.78 -3.53
N GLN A 39 5.23 -5.03 -3.58
CA GLN A 39 4.07 -5.40 -4.39
C GLN A 39 2.79 -4.72 -3.89
N THR A 40 2.59 -4.67 -2.58
CA THR A 40 1.46 -3.96 -1.96
C THR A 40 1.49 -2.47 -2.29
N LEU A 41 2.67 -1.84 -2.21
CA LEU A 41 2.86 -0.44 -2.54
C LEU A 41 2.55 -0.17 -4.02
N ALA A 42 3.02 -1.03 -4.92
CA ALA A 42 2.73 -0.93 -6.36
C ALA A 42 1.22 -1.06 -6.66
N ARG A 43 0.52 -1.94 -5.93
CA ARG A 43 -0.95 -2.05 -6.01
C ARG A 43 -1.61 -0.74 -5.57
N PHE A 44 -1.24 -0.20 -4.41
CA PHE A 44 -1.77 1.08 -3.93
C PHE A 44 -1.54 2.21 -4.93
N GLN A 45 -0.33 2.35 -5.47
CA GLN A 45 0.00 3.37 -6.48
C GLN A 45 -0.86 3.25 -7.75
N THR A 46 -1.13 2.02 -8.19
CA THR A 46 -1.98 1.74 -9.36
C THR A 46 -3.42 2.15 -9.08
N GLN A 47 -3.95 1.80 -7.90
CA GLN A 47 -5.29 2.19 -7.47
C GLN A 47 -5.43 3.71 -7.36
N LEU A 48 -4.46 4.36 -6.70
CA LEU A 48 -4.43 5.81 -6.54
C LEU A 48 -4.47 6.52 -7.90
N ARG A 49 -3.63 6.11 -8.84
CA ARG A 49 -3.59 6.70 -10.19
C ARG A 49 -4.93 6.54 -10.91
N PHE A 50 -5.51 5.34 -10.86
CA PHE A 50 -6.79 5.06 -11.48
C PHE A 50 -7.93 5.93 -10.89
N ILE A 51 -7.99 6.06 -9.57
CA ILE A 51 -9.03 6.88 -8.91
C ILE A 51 -8.84 8.37 -9.22
N ARG A 52 -7.60 8.86 -9.27
CA ARG A 52 -7.31 10.24 -9.68
C ARG A 52 -7.75 10.52 -11.12
N GLU A 53 -7.41 9.64 -12.05
CA GLU A 53 -7.84 9.75 -13.45
C GLU A 53 -9.37 9.73 -13.54
N ARG A 54 -10.03 8.87 -12.76
CA ARG A 54 -11.49 8.84 -12.68
C ARG A 54 -12.06 10.16 -12.13
N GLY A 55 -11.48 10.74 -11.09
CA GLY A 55 -11.86 12.05 -10.54
C GLY A 55 -11.79 13.17 -11.57
N LEU A 56 -10.71 13.22 -12.35
CA LEU A 56 -10.55 14.16 -13.45
C LEU A 56 -11.62 13.95 -14.55
N GLN A 57 -12.01 12.71 -14.82
CA GLN A 57 -13.00 12.37 -15.86
C GLN A 57 -14.45 12.60 -15.43
N THR A 58 -14.80 12.26 -14.19
CA THR A 58 -16.18 12.30 -13.70
C THR A 58 -16.51 13.59 -12.94
N GLY A 59 -15.52 14.38 -12.56
CA GLY A 59 -15.71 15.57 -11.73
C GLY A 59 -16.06 15.26 -10.27
N GLN A 60 -15.92 14.01 -9.83
CA GLN A 60 -16.32 13.56 -8.49
C GLN A 60 -15.19 13.70 -7.48
N PHE A 61 -15.57 13.96 -6.23
CA PHE A 61 -14.65 13.95 -5.09
C PHE A 61 -14.44 12.53 -4.58
N PHE A 62 -13.17 12.18 -4.38
CA PHE A 62 -12.77 10.91 -3.81
C PHE A 62 -11.97 11.13 -2.53
N GLY A 63 -11.95 10.09 -1.69
CA GLY A 63 -11.20 10.06 -0.44
C GLY A 63 -10.52 8.72 -0.25
N ILE A 64 -9.55 8.66 0.64
CA ILE A 64 -8.91 7.43 1.09
C ILE A 64 -8.97 7.42 2.61
N SER A 65 -9.63 6.41 3.17
CA SER A 65 -9.49 6.06 4.58
C SER A 65 -8.37 5.04 4.71
N ILE A 66 -7.42 5.31 5.59
CA ILE A 66 -6.24 4.49 5.83
C ILE A 66 -6.25 4.08 7.30
N HIS A 67 -6.19 2.78 7.52
CA HIS A 67 -6.04 2.13 8.82
C HIS A 67 -4.69 1.40 8.88
N PRO A 68 -4.22 1.00 10.07
CA PRO A 68 -2.94 0.28 10.21
C PRO A 68 -2.86 -1.05 9.45
N ASP A 69 -4.00 -1.63 9.08
CA ASP A 69 -4.18 -2.95 8.47
C ASP A 69 -4.87 -2.91 7.09
N ARG A 70 -5.50 -1.80 6.71
CA ARG A 70 -6.24 -1.70 5.44
C ARG A 70 -6.31 -0.27 4.91
N TRP A 71 -6.58 -0.13 3.62
CA TRP A 71 -7.02 1.13 3.02
C TRP A 71 -8.29 0.93 2.21
N GLN A 72 -9.06 2.01 2.09
CA GLN A 72 -10.32 2.02 1.38
C GLN A 72 -10.53 3.34 0.66
N PHE A 73 -10.77 3.26 -0.65
CA PHE A 73 -11.20 4.41 -1.42
C PHE A 73 -12.69 4.67 -1.20
N MET A 74 -13.02 5.94 -1.06
CA MET A 74 -14.36 6.44 -0.82
C MET A 74 -14.74 7.49 -1.86
N LEU A 75 -16.04 7.64 -2.05
CA LEU A 75 -16.67 8.56 -2.99
C LEU A 75 -17.59 9.48 -2.19
N LEU A 76 -17.50 10.78 -2.45
CA LEU A 76 -18.44 11.76 -1.89
C LEU A 76 -19.69 11.82 -2.76
N GLN A 77 -20.84 11.52 -2.18
CA GLN A 77 -22.13 11.64 -2.88
C GLN A 77 -23.06 12.60 -2.14
N PRO A 78 -23.88 13.37 -2.89
CA PRO A 78 -25.03 14.03 -2.30
C PRO A 78 -25.88 13.01 -1.55
N ARG A 79 -26.39 13.41 -0.40
CA ARG A 79 -27.34 12.62 0.36
C ARG A 79 -28.72 12.82 -0.26
N ASP A 80 -29.35 11.73 -0.69
CA ASP A 80 -30.77 11.76 -0.98
C ASP A 80 -31.54 11.96 0.34
N ASP A 81 -32.36 12.99 0.36
CA ASP A 81 -33.16 13.46 1.50
C ASP A 81 -34.14 12.39 2.04
N ALA A 82 -34.51 11.41 1.20
CA ALA A 82 -35.37 10.28 1.57
C ALA A 82 -34.73 9.30 2.58
N GLU A 83 -33.39 9.25 2.69
CA GLU A 83 -32.62 8.38 3.61
C GLU A 83 -32.01 9.16 4.79
N ALA A 84 -32.53 10.35 5.09
CA ALA A 84 -32.09 11.17 6.21
C ALA A 84 -32.46 10.53 7.56
N ASN A 85 -31.62 9.62 8.07
CA ASN A 85 -31.65 9.25 9.49
C ASN A 85 -31.14 10.45 10.31
N PRO A 86 -31.98 11.08 11.16
CA PRO A 86 -31.67 12.34 11.83
C PRO A 86 -30.62 12.24 12.97
N GLY A 87 -29.89 11.13 13.07
CA GLY A 87 -28.90 10.88 14.13
C GLY A 87 -27.44 10.77 13.67
N THR A 88 -27.13 10.94 12.38
CA THR A 88 -25.73 10.94 11.90
C THR A 88 -25.21 12.38 11.84
N GLU A 89 -24.48 12.79 12.87
CA GLU A 89 -23.78 14.09 12.96
C GLU A 89 -22.68 14.25 11.89
N GLU A 90 -22.36 13.17 11.19
CA GLU A 90 -21.26 13.04 10.22
C GLU A 90 -21.72 13.35 8.79
N SER A 91 -22.36 14.50 8.58
CA SER A 91 -22.75 14.94 7.23
C SER A 91 -22.12 16.27 6.86
N TRP A 92 -21.28 16.24 5.83
CA TRP A 92 -20.67 17.44 5.27
C TRP A 92 -21.69 18.13 4.36
N TYR A 93 -22.43 19.13 4.84
CA TYR A 93 -23.33 19.96 4.02
C TYR A 93 -24.26 19.15 3.07
N GLY A 94 -24.87 18.07 3.56
CA GLY A 94 -25.74 17.23 2.73
C GLY A 94 -25.00 16.25 1.81
N TYR A 95 -23.70 16.01 2.03
CA TYR A 95 -22.92 14.97 1.38
C TYR A 95 -22.52 13.89 2.39
N ARG A 96 -22.38 12.65 1.90
CA ARG A 96 -21.87 11.50 2.64
C ARG A 96 -20.72 10.82 1.90
N TRP A 97 -19.73 10.35 2.65
CA TRP A 97 -18.71 9.46 2.14
C TRP A 97 -19.27 8.04 2.06
N LEU A 98 -19.07 7.39 0.92
CA LEU A 98 -19.47 6.01 0.71
C LEU A 98 -18.27 5.19 0.20
N PRO A 99 -18.12 3.93 0.67
CA PRO A 99 -17.18 2.99 0.08
C PRO A 99 -17.30 2.96 -1.44
N LEU A 100 -16.18 3.13 -2.14
CA LEU A 100 -16.18 3.04 -3.58
C LEU A 100 -16.36 1.57 -3.97
N PRO A 101 -17.43 1.18 -4.70
CA PRO A 101 -17.61 -0.21 -5.10
C PRO A 101 -16.47 -0.66 -6.01
N PRO A 102 -16.04 -1.93 -5.91
CA PRO A 102 -15.01 -2.47 -6.78
C PRO A 102 -15.47 -2.40 -8.24
N GLY A 103 -14.56 -1.99 -9.12
CA GLY A 103 -14.80 -1.92 -10.55
C GLY A 103 -13.69 -2.61 -11.32
N ARG A 104 -13.15 -1.94 -12.34
CA ARG A 104 -11.99 -2.43 -13.11
C ARG A 104 -10.72 -2.57 -12.25
N VAL A 105 -10.62 -1.80 -11.19
CA VAL A 105 -9.50 -1.79 -10.24
C VAL A 105 -10.08 -1.97 -8.84
N ALA A 106 -9.39 -2.74 -7.99
CA ALA A 106 -9.75 -2.90 -6.59
C ALA A 106 -9.75 -1.55 -5.88
N THR A 107 -10.72 -1.30 -5.01
CA THR A 107 -10.91 -0.04 -4.29
C THR A 107 -10.58 -0.16 -2.80
N THR A 108 -10.11 -1.33 -2.40
CA THR A 108 -9.64 -1.64 -1.05
C THR A 108 -8.34 -2.42 -1.15
N GLY A 109 -7.61 -2.47 -0.03
CA GLY A 109 -6.52 -3.41 0.15
C GLY A 109 -6.22 -3.62 1.62
N GLU A 110 -5.63 -4.78 1.92
CA GLU A 110 -5.35 -5.24 3.27
C GLU A 110 -3.86 -5.61 3.37
N VAL A 111 -3.32 -5.42 4.56
CA VAL A 111 -1.98 -5.85 4.97
C VAL A 111 -2.02 -6.42 6.38
N ALA A 112 -0.96 -7.10 6.79
CA ALA A 112 -0.81 -7.48 8.19
C ALA A 112 -0.90 -6.24 9.10
N SER A 113 -1.60 -6.38 10.22
CA SER A 113 -1.90 -5.26 11.12
C SER A 113 -0.65 -4.52 11.59
N GLY A 114 -0.73 -3.19 11.60
CA GLY A 114 0.35 -2.32 12.04
C GLY A 114 1.44 -2.08 11.00
N LYS A 115 1.25 -2.51 9.76
CA LYS A 115 2.21 -2.26 8.68
C LYS A 115 1.99 -0.95 7.94
N LEU A 116 0.78 -0.37 7.97
CA LEU A 116 0.55 0.92 7.32
C LEU A 116 0.80 2.05 8.30
N THR A 117 1.61 3.01 7.87
CA THR A 117 1.80 4.28 8.57
C THR A 117 1.53 5.42 7.62
N LEU A 118 0.58 6.28 7.98
CA LEU A 118 0.29 7.53 7.27
C LEU A 118 0.89 8.71 8.04
N SER A 119 1.54 9.61 7.33
CA SER A 119 2.01 10.89 7.87
C SER A 119 1.69 12.03 6.92
N PHE A 120 1.54 13.22 7.49
CA PHE A 120 1.18 14.44 6.78
C PHE A 120 2.29 15.48 6.94
N PRO A 121 2.41 16.45 6.00
CA PRO A 121 3.29 17.60 6.21
C PRO A 121 2.92 18.36 7.49
N HIS A 122 3.91 19.01 8.10
CA HIS A 122 3.77 19.77 9.35
C HIS A 122 3.39 18.92 10.58
N ASP A 123 3.76 17.64 10.58
CA ASP A 123 3.60 16.72 11.73
C ASP A 123 2.16 16.60 12.23
N ALA A 124 1.18 16.75 11.33
CA ALA A 124 -0.22 16.55 11.69
C ALA A 124 -0.44 15.09 12.13
N GLN A 125 -1.11 14.91 13.26
CA GLN A 125 -1.32 13.60 13.86
C GLN A 125 -2.33 12.79 13.04
N TRP A 126 -1.91 11.63 12.56
CA TRP A 126 -2.81 10.67 11.92
C TRP A 126 -3.60 9.92 13.00
N THR A 127 -4.93 10.02 12.91
CA THR A 127 -5.87 9.26 13.76
C THR A 127 -6.81 8.50 12.83
N PRO A 128 -6.64 7.17 12.68
CA PRO A 128 -7.49 6.36 11.81
C PRO A 128 -8.98 6.49 12.19
N GLY A 129 -9.83 6.73 11.21
CA GLY A 129 -11.27 6.89 11.42
C GLY A 129 -12.10 6.42 10.21
N GLU A 130 -13.42 6.58 10.30
CA GLU A 130 -14.34 6.22 9.21
C GLU A 130 -14.35 7.26 8.07
N GLN A 131 -13.98 8.51 8.38
CA GLN A 131 -13.81 9.55 7.37
C GLN A 131 -12.48 9.38 6.60
N PRO A 132 -12.40 9.87 5.35
CA PRO A 132 -11.17 9.79 4.59
C PRO A 132 -10.09 10.71 5.16
N ASP A 133 -8.90 10.16 5.36
CA ASP A 133 -7.70 10.88 5.79
C ASP A 133 -7.09 11.69 4.63
N VAL A 134 -7.18 11.18 3.40
CA VAL A 134 -6.62 11.81 2.19
C VAL A 134 -7.74 12.15 1.22
N LEU A 135 -7.83 13.42 0.82
CA LEU A 135 -8.79 13.87 -0.19
C LEU A 135 -8.15 13.95 -1.58
N LEU A 136 -8.91 13.53 -2.59
CA LEU A 136 -8.58 13.67 -4.00
C LEU A 136 -9.61 14.57 -4.67
N PHE A 137 -9.13 15.69 -5.19
CA PHE A 137 -9.97 16.72 -5.76
C PHE A 137 -10.21 16.47 -7.25
N PRO A 138 -11.39 16.83 -7.78
CA PRO A 138 -11.69 16.74 -9.21
C PRO A 138 -10.72 17.51 -10.12
N GLY A 139 -10.03 18.52 -9.59
CA GLY A 139 -9.00 19.29 -10.32
C GLY A 139 -7.65 18.56 -10.44
N GLY A 140 -7.53 17.38 -9.84
CA GLY A 140 -6.31 16.59 -9.83
C GLY A 140 -5.40 16.86 -8.63
N GLU A 141 -5.74 17.85 -7.80
CA GLU A 141 -5.07 18.06 -6.51
C GLU A 141 -5.32 16.89 -5.55
N VAL A 142 -4.37 16.68 -4.65
CA VAL A 142 -4.43 15.64 -3.62
C VAL A 142 -3.97 16.23 -2.31
N THR A 143 -4.56 15.81 -1.20
CA THR A 143 -4.03 16.14 0.13
C THR A 143 -2.62 15.56 0.24
N PRO A 144 -1.55 16.35 0.48
CA PRO A 144 -0.21 15.79 0.49
C PRO A 144 -0.04 14.81 1.66
N PHE A 145 0.56 13.65 1.40
CA PHE A 145 0.73 12.60 2.40
C PHE A 145 1.98 11.76 2.12
N GLN A 146 2.45 11.05 3.14
CA GLN A 146 3.41 9.97 2.99
C GLN A 146 2.82 8.68 3.55
N LEU A 147 2.89 7.62 2.76
CA LEU A 147 2.41 6.29 3.13
C LEU A 147 3.61 5.33 3.18
N GLN A 148 3.78 4.67 4.31
CA GLN A 148 4.79 3.62 4.50
C GLN A 148 4.11 2.27 4.71
N ILE A 149 4.70 1.22 4.14
CA ILE A 149 4.28 -0.17 4.25
C ILE A 149 5.45 -0.97 4.85
N GLY A 150 5.32 -1.34 6.12
CA GLY A 150 6.43 -1.87 6.90
C GLY A 150 7.49 -0.80 7.18
N SER A 151 8.75 -1.21 7.26
CA SER A 151 9.87 -0.33 7.68
C SER A 151 10.71 0.23 6.52
N ALA A 152 10.50 -0.22 5.28
CA ALA A 152 11.42 0.06 4.17
C ALA A 152 10.75 0.71 2.96
N GLU A 153 9.51 0.32 2.64
CA GLU A 153 8.86 0.72 1.40
C GLU A 153 7.80 1.79 1.67
N GLY A 154 7.86 2.88 0.92
CA GLY A 154 6.92 3.98 1.08
C GLY A 154 6.90 4.95 -0.09
N ILE A 155 5.89 5.80 -0.09
CA ILE A 155 5.72 6.88 -1.06
C ILE A 155 5.40 8.20 -0.36
N ALA A 156 5.83 9.29 -0.98
CA ALA A 156 5.35 10.63 -0.72
C ALA A 156 4.55 11.11 -1.93
N VAL A 157 3.39 11.70 -1.67
CA VAL A 157 2.50 12.28 -2.67
C VAL A 157 2.35 13.77 -2.38
N ASP A 158 2.69 14.61 -3.35
CA ASP A 158 2.56 16.06 -3.21
C ASP A 158 1.14 16.57 -3.53
N ALA A 159 0.92 17.88 -3.38
CA ALA A 159 -0.38 18.51 -3.64
C ALA A 159 -0.87 18.36 -5.09
N ARG A 160 0.04 18.13 -6.03
CA ARG A 160 -0.25 17.90 -7.46
C ARG A 160 -0.43 16.41 -7.77
N GLY A 161 -0.33 15.57 -6.74
CA GLY A 161 -0.34 14.11 -6.81
C GLY A 161 0.86 13.52 -7.54
N THR A 162 2.00 14.21 -7.56
CA THR A 162 3.27 13.62 -7.99
C THR A 162 3.70 12.61 -6.93
N ILE A 163 4.00 11.38 -7.35
CA ILE A 163 4.44 10.30 -6.46
C ILE A 163 5.97 10.26 -6.48
N ARG A 164 6.59 10.24 -5.30
CA ARG A 164 8.03 10.00 -5.10
C ARG A 164 8.21 8.83 -4.14
N SER A 165 9.24 8.03 -4.36
CA SER A 165 9.62 6.99 -3.40
C SER A 165 10.08 7.64 -2.09
N ALA A 166 9.52 7.20 -0.97
CA ALA A 166 9.92 7.59 0.36
C ALA A 166 10.40 6.33 1.07
N ARG A 167 11.67 5.99 0.87
CA ARG A 167 12.33 4.97 1.70
C ARG A 167 12.69 5.63 3.02
N GLN A 168 12.31 5.00 4.13
CA GLN A 168 12.79 5.42 5.43
C GLN A 168 14.30 5.19 5.44
N ASP A 169 15.09 6.27 5.29
CA ASP A 169 16.52 6.23 5.56
C ASP A 169 16.62 6.07 7.08
N ASP A 170 17.09 4.91 7.51
CA ASP A 170 17.32 4.58 8.91
C ASP A 170 18.45 5.49 9.42
N GLY A 171 18.06 6.70 9.82
CA GLY A 171 18.93 7.71 10.37
C GLY A 171 19.41 7.26 11.75
N ARG A 172 20.63 6.74 11.76
CA ARG A 172 21.58 6.57 12.88
C ARG A 172 21.23 7.27 14.20
#